data_AF-A0A7K4H927-F1
#
_entry.id   AF-A0A7K4H927-F1
#
_cell.length_a   1.000
_cell.length_b   1.000
_cell.length_c   1.000
_cell.angle_alpha   90.00
_cell.angle_beta   90.00
_cell.angle_gamma   90.00
#
_symmetry.space_group_name_H-M   'P 1'
#
loop_
_entity.id
_entity.type
_entity.pdbx_description
1 polymer ?
#
loop_
_entity_poly.entity_id
_entity_poly.type
_entity_poly.pdbx_seq_one_letter_code
_entity_poly.pdbx_strand_id
1 'polypeptide(L)'
;MGDSSLAKPSETWNQLKDFDKGVCVFGIRQGVWMFIEELADCRPTQFANNESEAKFMAFLKDAFNYTSLFLTGDTEKSVDLWKSLVEVIDDLYKDPANSYIPIANMCLIASRKLKGEPIDSLLGELRKKALP
;
A
#
# COMPACT_ATOMS: atom_id res chain seq x y z
N MET A 1 16.61 24.64 17.46
CA MET A 1 16.06 23.29 17.17
C MET A 1 15.53 23.36 15.76
N GLY A 2 16.20 22.70 14.81
CA GLY A 2 15.74 22.70 13.42
C GLY A 2 14.47 21.88 13.31
N ASP A 3 13.48 22.42 12.59
CA ASP A 3 12.32 21.66 12.13
C ASP A 3 12.83 20.44 11.36
N SER A 4 12.82 19.25 11.99
CA SER A 4 12.78 18.02 11.21
C SER A 4 11.34 17.88 10.74
N SER A 5 10.94 18.66 9.73
CA SER A 5 9.76 18.30 8.97
C SER A 5 10.07 16.92 8.39
N LEU A 6 9.37 15.88 8.87
CA LEU A 6 9.49 14.55 8.32
C LEU A 6 9.34 14.68 6.79
N ALA A 7 10.35 14.25 6.04
CA ALA A 7 10.34 14.33 4.58
C ALA A 7 9.04 13.71 4.06
N LYS A 8 8.44 14.30 3.04
CA LYS A 8 7.16 13.77 2.51
C LYS A 8 7.39 12.33 2.05
N PRO A 9 6.41 11.43 2.20
CA PRO A 9 6.50 10.07 1.66
C PRO A 9 6.92 10.04 0.18
N SER A 10 6.38 10.95 -0.64
CA SER A 10 6.77 11.13 -2.04
C SER A 10 8.23 11.56 -2.24
N GLU A 11 8.74 12.49 -1.42
CA GLU A 11 10.14 12.93 -1.49
C GLU A 11 11.08 11.78 -1.12
N THR A 12 10.75 11.05 -0.06
CA THR A 12 11.48 9.85 0.35
C THR A 12 11.50 8.83 -0.77
N TRP A 13 10.34 8.52 -1.35
CA TRP A 13 10.20 7.58 -2.46
C TRP A 13 11.01 7.99 -3.70
N ASN A 14 10.95 9.27 -4.08
CA ASN A 14 11.63 9.79 -5.27
C ASN A 14 13.16 9.84 -5.12
N GLN A 15 13.69 9.79 -3.90
CA GLN A 15 15.12 9.70 -3.64
C GLN A 15 15.67 8.27 -3.72
N LEU A 16 14.80 7.25 -3.63
CA LEU A 16 15.19 5.85 -3.71
C LEU A 16 15.58 5.47 -5.15
N LYS A 17 16.62 4.64 -5.27
CA LYS A 17 16.93 3.96 -6.54
C LYS A 17 15.93 2.82 -6.77
N ASP A 18 15.81 2.36 -8.01
CA ASP A 18 14.83 1.32 -8.38
C ASP A 18 14.94 0.05 -7.55
N PHE A 19 16.17 -0.41 -7.27
CA PHE A 19 16.39 -1.55 -6.40
C PHE A 19 15.87 -1.29 -4.97
N ASP A 20 16.13 -0.10 -4.42
CA ASP A 20 15.71 0.27 -3.07
C ASP A 20 14.18 0.42 -2.97
N LYS A 21 13.52 0.92 -4.03
CA LYS A 21 12.05 0.94 -4.14
C LYS A 21 11.48 -0.47 -4.10
N GLY A 22 12.08 -1.40 -4.83
CA GLY A 22 11.72 -2.82 -4.79
C GLY A 22 11.84 -3.42 -3.39
N VAL A 23 12.95 -3.16 -2.70
CA VAL A 23 13.17 -3.58 -1.30
C VAL A 23 12.13 -2.97 -0.36
N CYS A 24 11.81 -1.68 -0.53
CA CYS A 24 10.80 -0.98 0.28
C CYS A 24 9.42 -1.63 0.16
N VAL A 25 8.96 -1.86 -1.07
CA VAL A 25 7.67 -2.51 -1.32
C VAL A 25 7.70 -3.96 -0.80
N PHE A 26 8.85 -4.67 -0.85
CA PHE A 26 8.99 -6.02 -0.29
C PHE A 26 8.86 -6.01 1.22
N GLY A 27 9.50 -5.07 1.92
CA GLY A 27 9.34 -4.89 3.36
C GLY A 27 7.88 -4.62 3.75
N ILE A 28 7.19 -3.73 3.01
CA ILE A 28 5.76 -3.45 3.24
C ILE A 28 4.92 -4.71 3.06
N ARG A 29 5.14 -5.47 1.99
CA ARG A 29 4.45 -6.75 1.75
C ARG A 29 4.64 -7.73 2.92
N GLN A 30 5.87 -7.89 3.41
CA GLN A 30 6.15 -8.79 4.54
C GLN A 30 5.45 -8.33 5.81
N GLY A 31 5.48 -7.03 6.12
CA GLY A 31 4.75 -6.49 7.26
C GLY A 31 3.24 -6.70 7.18
N VAL A 32 2.64 -6.51 6.00
CA VAL A 32 1.21 -6.80 5.78
C VAL A 32 0.93 -8.30 5.93
N TRP A 33 1.79 -9.17 5.42
CA TRP A 33 1.64 -10.63 5.56
C TRP A 33 1.67 -11.06 7.03
N MET A 34 2.66 -10.60 7.80
CA MET A 34 2.77 -10.88 9.23
C MET A 34 1.51 -10.42 9.99
N PHE A 35 0.98 -9.24 9.66
CA PHE A 35 -0.26 -8.75 10.24
C PHE A 35 -1.47 -9.64 9.93
N ILE A 36 -1.56 -10.16 8.69
CA ILE A 36 -2.62 -11.10 8.31
C ILE A 36 -2.49 -12.42 9.09
N GLU A 37 -1.28 -12.95 9.25
CA GLU A 37 -1.02 -14.17 10.04
C GLU A 37 -1.43 -13.97 11.51
N GLU A 38 -1.02 -12.87 12.12
CA GLU A 38 -1.38 -12.55 13.51
C GLU A 38 -2.89 -12.39 13.70
N LEU A 39 -3.58 -11.79 12.72
CA LEU A 39 -5.04 -11.72 12.72
C LEU A 39 -5.73 -13.06 12.50
N ALA A 40 -5.12 -13.98 11.73
CA ALA A 40 -5.65 -15.32 11.55
C ALA A 40 -5.63 -16.09 12.88
N ASP A 41 -4.58 -15.88 13.67
CA ASP A 41 -4.42 -16.49 14.99
C ASP A 41 -5.31 -15.84 16.06
N CYS A 42 -5.44 -14.51 16.04
CA CYS A 42 -6.09 -13.73 17.09
C CYS A 42 -7.43 -13.10 16.68
N ARG A 43 -8.09 -13.67 15.65
CA ARG A 43 -9.26 -13.08 14.96
C ARG A 43 -10.15 -12.25 15.89
N PRO A 44 -10.43 -10.98 15.57
CA PRO A 44 -11.36 -10.17 16.35
C PRO A 44 -12.70 -10.90 16.45
N THR A 45 -13.12 -11.23 17.66
CA THR A 45 -14.37 -11.97 17.90
C THR A 45 -15.56 -11.03 18.05
N GLN A 46 -15.32 -9.73 18.20
CA GLN A 46 -16.36 -8.71 18.41
C GLN A 46 -15.98 -7.40 17.72
N PHE A 47 -16.94 -6.82 17.01
CA PHE A 47 -16.87 -5.48 16.45
C PHE A 47 -17.88 -4.57 17.14
N ALA A 48 -17.59 -3.27 17.19
CA ALA A 48 -18.51 -2.29 17.79
C ALA A 48 -19.86 -2.22 17.07
N ASN A 49 -19.88 -2.44 15.75
CA ASN A 49 -21.07 -2.49 14.90
C ASN A 49 -20.74 -3.10 13.52
N ASN A 50 -21.78 -3.37 12.73
CA ASN A 50 -21.67 -3.94 11.37
C ASN A 50 -20.83 -3.08 10.41
N GLU A 51 -20.85 -1.75 10.57
CA GLU A 51 -20.05 -0.85 9.72
C GLU A 51 -18.54 -1.03 9.98
N SER A 52 -18.16 -1.16 11.25
CA SER A 52 -16.76 -1.39 11.67
C SER A 52 -16.26 -2.75 11.19
N GLU A 53 -17.11 -3.78 11.30
CA GLU A 53 -16.82 -5.10 10.74
C GLU A 53 -16.62 -5.06 9.22
N ALA A 54 -17.52 -4.38 8.49
CA ALA A 54 -17.40 -4.26 7.04
C ALA A 54 -16.12 -3.52 6.61
N LYS A 55 -15.74 -2.44 7.30
CA LYS A 55 -14.48 -1.71 7.06
C LYS A 55 -13.27 -2.59 7.31
N PHE A 56 -13.26 -3.35 8.41
CA PHE A 56 -12.18 -4.27 8.73
C PHE A 56 -12.04 -5.38 7.69
N MET A 57 -13.15 -6.01 7.29
CA MET A 57 -13.14 -7.06 6.27
C MET A 57 -12.72 -6.55 4.90
N ALA A 58 -13.12 -5.33 4.52
CA ALA A 58 -12.67 -4.69 3.30
C ALA A 58 -11.16 -4.46 3.32
N PHE A 59 -10.62 -3.93 4.43
CA PHE A 59 -9.18 -3.75 4.61
C PHE A 59 -8.42 -5.08 4.55
N LEU A 60 -8.90 -6.11 5.25
CA LEU A 60 -8.27 -7.43 5.23
C LEU A 60 -8.24 -8.03 3.83
N LYS A 61 -9.33 -7.87 3.06
CA LYS A 61 -9.40 -8.30 1.66
C LYS A 61 -8.39 -7.56 0.80
N ASP A 62 -8.22 -6.24 0.96
CA ASP A 62 -7.21 -5.48 0.24
C ASP A 62 -5.78 -5.92 0.58
N ALA A 63 -5.50 -6.12 1.87
CA ALA A 63 -4.21 -6.61 2.36
C ALA A 63 -3.88 -7.99 1.78
N PHE A 64 -4.84 -8.91 1.79
CA PHE A 64 -4.70 -10.23 1.19
C PHE A 64 -4.48 -10.15 -0.33
N ASN A 65 -5.24 -9.32 -1.03
CA ASN A 65 -5.08 -9.11 -2.46
C ASN A 65 -3.70 -8.54 -2.82
N TYR A 66 -3.20 -7.60 -2.03
CA TYR A 66 -1.87 -7.03 -2.23
C TYR A 66 -0.76 -8.06 -2.01
N THR A 67 -0.82 -8.82 -0.91
CA THR A 67 0.21 -9.81 -0.60
C THR A 67 0.23 -10.98 -1.59
N SER A 68 -0.94 -11.39 -2.08
CA SER A 68 -1.10 -12.47 -3.06
C SER A 68 -0.79 -12.08 -4.49
N LEU A 69 -0.74 -10.78 -4.83
CA LEU A 69 -0.38 -10.29 -6.17
C LEU A 69 0.91 -10.93 -6.70
N PHE A 70 1.87 -11.20 -5.82
CA PHE A 70 3.19 -11.73 -6.18
C PHE A 70 3.29 -13.26 -6.08
N LEU A 71 2.21 -13.98 -5.75
CA LEU A 71 2.19 -15.44 -5.64
C LEU A 71 1.86 -16.08 -6.99
N THR A 72 2.67 -15.84 -8.01
CA THR A 72 2.41 -16.30 -9.38
C THR A 72 2.86 -17.74 -9.65
N GLY A 73 3.68 -18.31 -8.76
CA GLY A 73 4.39 -19.57 -9.02
C GLY A 73 5.50 -19.46 -10.06
N ASP A 74 5.80 -18.25 -10.53
CA ASP A 74 6.73 -17.93 -11.61
C ASP A 74 7.58 -16.72 -11.22
N THR A 75 8.87 -16.94 -11.05
CA THR A 75 9.81 -15.93 -10.57
C THR A 75 9.91 -14.73 -11.51
N GLU A 76 9.91 -14.94 -12.83
CA GLU A 76 10.01 -13.86 -13.81
C GLU A 76 8.74 -12.99 -13.79
N LYS A 77 7.56 -13.63 -13.81
CA LYS A 77 6.29 -12.91 -13.67
C LYS A 77 6.20 -12.14 -12.37
N SER A 78 6.73 -12.71 -11.28
CA SER A 78 6.77 -12.01 -10.00
C SER A 78 7.61 -10.73 -10.11
N VAL A 79 8.81 -10.82 -10.67
CA VAL A 79 9.71 -9.67 -10.87
C VAL A 79 9.07 -8.59 -11.74
N ASP A 80 8.36 -8.96 -12.81
CA ASP A 80 7.70 -7.98 -13.67
C ASP A 80 6.50 -7.30 -13.00
N LEU A 81 5.75 -8.02 -12.16
CA LEU A 81 4.72 -7.41 -11.32
C LEU A 81 5.31 -6.45 -10.28
N TRP A 82 6.49 -6.76 -9.73
CA TRP A 82 7.23 -5.84 -8.85
C TRP A 82 7.56 -4.53 -9.55
N LYS A 83 8.15 -4.60 -10.76
CA LYS A 83 8.45 -3.40 -11.56
C LYS A 83 7.19 -2.61 -11.88
N SER A 84 6.15 -3.31 -12.34
CA SER A 84 4.87 -2.68 -12.69
C SER A 84 4.24 -1.95 -11.49
N LEU A 85 4.34 -2.52 -10.28
CA LEU A 85 3.84 -1.85 -9.08
C LEU A 85 4.66 -0.60 -8.75
N VAL A 86 5.99 -0.66 -8.84
CA VAL A 86 6.88 0.49 -8.60
C VAL A 86 6.57 1.61 -9.59
N GLU A 87 6.41 1.30 -10.88
CA GLU A 87 6.06 2.28 -11.92
C GLU A 87 4.71 2.94 -11.63
N VAL A 88 3.71 2.18 -11.19
CA VAL A 88 2.42 2.75 -10.79
C VAL A 88 2.56 3.67 -9.58
N ILE A 89 3.38 3.33 -8.59
CA ILE A 89 3.63 4.20 -7.43
C ILE A 89 4.36 5.47 -7.86
N ASP A 90 5.34 5.37 -8.75
CA ASP A 90 6.02 6.52 -9.36
C ASP A 90 5.01 7.45 -10.04
N ASP A 91 4.11 6.90 -10.86
CA ASP A 91 3.05 7.65 -11.52
C ASP A 91 2.09 8.32 -10.53
N LEU A 92 1.72 7.63 -9.46
CA LEU A 92 0.87 8.20 -8.42
C LEU A 92 1.56 9.35 -7.70
N TYR A 93 2.85 9.25 -7.38
CA TYR A 93 3.58 10.32 -6.70
C TYR A 93 3.98 11.50 -7.59
N LYS A 94 3.80 11.42 -8.92
CA LYS A 94 3.88 12.60 -9.80
C LYS A 94 2.80 13.65 -9.50
N ASP A 95 1.66 13.25 -8.93
CA ASP A 95 0.62 14.18 -8.49
C ASP A 95 0.96 14.80 -7.12
N PRO A 96 1.14 16.13 -7.00
CA PRO A 96 1.45 16.77 -5.73
C PRO A 96 0.41 16.54 -4.64
N ALA A 97 -0.86 16.30 -4.99
CA ALA A 97 -1.91 16.00 -4.02
C ALA A 97 -1.68 14.67 -3.29
N ASN A 98 -0.84 13.80 -3.86
CA ASN A 98 -0.48 12.51 -3.29
C ASN A 98 0.76 12.57 -2.39
N SER A 99 1.41 13.73 -2.27
CA SER A 99 2.75 13.85 -1.69
C SER A 99 2.85 13.36 -0.25
N TYR A 100 1.77 13.50 0.52
CA TYR A 100 1.68 13.11 1.94
C TYR A 100 1.06 11.73 2.18
N ILE A 101 0.57 11.04 1.15
CA ILE A 101 0.01 9.69 1.31
C ILE A 101 1.17 8.73 1.64
N PRO A 102 1.09 7.91 2.71
CA PRO A 102 2.13 6.95 3.05
C PRO A 102 2.41 5.93 1.94
N ILE A 103 3.68 5.50 1.80
CA ILE A 103 4.11 4.51 0.80
C ILE A 103 3.32 3.20 0.91
N ALA A 104 3.02 2.74 2.13
CA ALA A 104 2.19 1.54 2.34
C ALA A 104 0.79 1.67 1.73
N ASN A 105 0.16 2.84 1.84
CA ASN A 105 -1.13 3.08 1.21
C ASN A 105 -1.00 3.17 -0.32
N MET A 106 0.11 3.70 -0.84
CA MET A 106 0.38 3.67 -2.27
C MET A 106 0.57 2.25 -2.81
N CYS A 107 1.17 1.34 -2.05
CA CYS A 107 1.25 -0.07 -2.45
C CYS A 107 -0.15 -0.69 -2.63
N LEU A 108 -1.08 -0.41 -1.70
CA LEU A 108 -2.46 -0.89 -1.80
C LEU A 108 -3.19 -0.28 -3.01
N ILE A 109 -3.06 1.04 -3.23
CA ILE A 109 -3.65 1.71 -4.40
C ILE A 109 -3.08 1.15 -5.70
N ALA A 110 -1.75 1.00 -5.79
CA ALA A 110 -1.09 0.47 -6.96
C ALA A 110 -1.52 -0.97 -7.27
N SER A 111 -1.66 -1.80 -6.24
CA SER A 111 -2.19 -3.16 -6.37
C SER A 111 -3.59 -3.20 -6.97
N ARG A 112 -4.50 -2.35 -6.48
CA ARG A 112 -5.84 -2.20 -7.05
C ARG A 112 -5.80 -1.76 -8.52
N LYS A 113 -4.96 -0.76 -8.82
CA LYS A 113 -4.80 -0.24 -10.19
C LYS A 113 -4.32 -1.33 -11.16
N LEU A 114 -3.34 -2.14 -10.77
CA LEU A 114 -2.84 -3.26 -11.58
C LEU A 114 -3.91 -4.34 -11.84
N LYS A 115 -4.88 -4.49 -10.93
CA LYS A 115 -6.02 -5.42 -11.09
C LYS A 115 -7.19 -4.81 -11.86
N GLY A 116 -7.08 -3.55 -12.32
CA GLY A 116 -8.15 -2.83 -13.01
C GLY A 116 -9.27 -2.35 -12.09
N GLU A 117 -9.04 -2.33 -10.77
CA GLU A 117 -10.02 -1.86 -9.79
C GLU A 117 -10.00 -0.32 -9.70
N PRO A 118 -11.15 0.35 -9.50
CA PRO A 118 -11.21 1.80 -9.40
C PRO A 118 -10.48 2.29 -8.13
N ILE A 119 -9.65 3.34 -8.30
CA ILE A 119 -8.83 3.88 -7.21
C ILE A 119 -9.25 5.26 -6.74
N ASP A 120 -10.03 6.02 -7.52
CA ASP A 120 -10.25 7.45 -7.30
C ASP A 120 -10.90 7.75 -5.95
N SER A 121 -11.89 6.94 -5.53
CA SER A 121 -12.54 7.11 -4.23
C SER A 121 -11.56 6.88 -3.08
N LEU A 122 -10.78 5.80 -3.14
CA LEU A 122 -9.79 5.48 -2.11
C LEU A 122 -8.69 6.55 -2.05
N LEU A 123 -8.20 6.97 -3.22
CA LEU A 123 -7.19 8.02 -3.33
C LEU A 123 -7.71 9.34 -2.75
N GLY A 124 -8.95 9.71 -3.05
CA GLY A 124 -9.61 10.90 -2.49
C GLY A 124 -9.74 10.85 -0.96
N GLU A 125 -10.10 9.71 -0.39
CA GLU A 125 -10.14 9.54 1.07
C GLU A 125 -8.75 9.65 1.71
N LEU A 126 -7.74 9.02 1.10
CA LEU A 126 -6.37 9.06 1.61
C LEU A 126 -5.77 10.46 1.53
N ARG A 127 -6.05 11.22 0.46
CA ARG A 127 -5.70 12.64 0.36
C ARG A 127 -6.28 13.43 1.53
N LYS A 128 -7.57 13.27 1.83
CA LYS A 128 -8.23 13.96 2.95
C LYS A 128 -7.60 13.62 4.30
N LYS A 129 -7.23 12.35 4.51
CA LYS A 129 -6.60 11.87 5.76
C LYS A 129 -5.13 12.30 5.90
N ALA A 130 -4.44 12.53 4.79
CA ALA A 130 -3.04 12.92 4.74
C ALA A 130 -2.82 14.44 4.82
N LEU A 131 -3.90 15.24 4.85
CA LEU A 131 -3.80 16.67 5.11
C LEU A 131 -3.30 16.89 6.55
N PRO A 132 -2.23 17.67 6.76
CA PRO A 132 -1.75 18.02 8.09
C PRO A 132 -2.74 18.89 8.89
#